data_AF-A0A0G1XMK0-F1
#
_entry.id   AF-A0A0G1XMK0-F1
#
_cell.length_a   1.000
_cell.length_b   1.000
_cell.length_c   1.000
_cell.angle_alpha   90.00
_cell.angle_beta   90.00
_cell.angle_gamma   90.00
#
_symmetry.space_group_name_H-M   'P 1'
#
loop_
_entity.id
_entity.type
_entity.pdbx_description
1 polymer ?
#
loop_
_entity_poly.entity_id
_entity_poly.type
_entity_poly.pdbx_seq_one_letter_code
_entity_poly.pdbx_strand_id
1 'polypeptide(L)'
;MIRSLSVILMAIALFLCVSTAFAQQPTPPKTYVVAADQLTPGQIAQLEAGETLTTVETVGKYAGVGKEIGEGVSGALGALNEEASKFGDTRVGHFTMAMIAWKIMGDDIVAVSHDMIGYVVGIPFFFLASLAILWSYRRKCIPHTVLAEKGAGIFGTRKYETVDPNASTEGWDASQWAIAHGVMFILIIFVSSLMIFG
;
A
#
# COMPACT_ATOMS: atom_id res chain seq x y z
N MET A 1 -8.99 -6.66 12.11
CA MET A 1 -9.50 -5.56 11.27
C MET A 1 -9.03 -4.17 11.69
N ILE A 2 -8.94 -3.83 12.99
CA ILE A 2 -8.54 -2.47 13.41
C ILE A 2 -7.05 -2.17 13.11
N ARG A 3 -6.14 -3.12 13.33
CA ARG A 3 -4.70 -2.93 13.08
C ARG A 3 -4.34 -2.74 11.60
N SER A 4 -5.05 -3.40 10.69
CA SER A 4 -4.86 -3.24 9.24
C SER A 4 -5.39 -1.89 8.75
N LEU A 5 -6.48 -1.38 9.35
CA LEU A 5 -7.02 -0.05 9.04
C LEU A 5 -6.05 1.06 9.45
N SER A 6 -5.40 0.94 10.61
CA SER A 6 -4.42 1.91 11.11
C SER A 6 -3.17 1.99 10.22
N VAL A 7 -2.71 0.86 9.69
CA VAL A 7 -1.52 0.82 8.81
C VAL A 7 -1.82 1.44 7.44
N ILE A 8 -3.02 1.21 6.90
CA ILE A 8 -3.46 1.80 5.63
C ILE A 8 -3.64 3.33 5.77
N LEU A 9 -4.25 3.78 6.88
CA LEU A 9 -4.37 5.22 7.19
C LEU A 9 -3.02 5.91 7.34
N MET A 10 -2.04 5.22 7.94
CA MET A 10 -0.68 5.77 8.09
C MET A 10 0.07 5.85 6.76
N ALA A 11 -0.12 4.88 5.86
CA ALA A 11 0.47 4.91 4.52
C ALA A 11 -0.11 6.02 3.62
N ILE A 12 -1.42 6.28 3.72
CA ILE A 12 -2.08 7.38 3.00
C ILE A 12 -1.62 8.75 3.54
N ALA A 13 -1.46 8.88 4.86
CA ALA A 13 -0.95 10.11 5.47
C ALA A 13 0.52 10.41 5.05
N LEU A 14 1.35 9.37 4.89
CA LEU A 14 2.73 9.50 4.44
C LEU A 14 2.82 9.89 2.96
N PHE A 15 1.88 9.44 2.12
CA PHE A 15 1.83 9.79 0.70
C PHE A 15 1.38 11.24 0.45
N LEU A 16 0.52 11.79 1.32
CA LEU A 16 0.05 13.18 1.25
C LEU A 16 1.10 14.21 1.68
N CYS A 17 2.15 13.80 2.42
CA CYS A 17 3.25 14.68 2.83
C CYS A 17 4.34 14.90 1.74
N VAL A 18 4.34 14.10 0.66
CA VAL A 18 5.38 14.18 -0.40
C VAL A 18 5.03 15.22 -1.48
N SER A 19 3.79 15.69 -1.53
CA SER A 19 3.32 16.69 -2.50
C SER A 19 3.37 18.13 -1.96
N THR A 20 4.48 18.56 -1.37
CA THR A 20 4.76 20.00 -1.32
C THR A 20 5.28 20.42 -2.68
N ALA A 21 4.37 21.01 -3.46
CA ALA A 21 4.65 21.75 -4.67
C ALA A 21 5.94 22.59 -4.50
N PHE A 22 6.79 22.57 -5.52
CA PHE A 22 7.80 23.61 -5.72
C PHE A 22 7.07 24.96 -5.80
N ALA A 23 6.95 25.64 -4.67
CA ALA A 23 6.61 27.05 -4.66
C ALA A 23 7.81 27.78 -5.28
N GLN A 24 7.65 28.21 -6.53
CA GLN A 24 8.54 29.22 -7.12
C GLN A 24 8.55 30.42 -6.17
N GLN A 25 9.69 30.67 -5.52
CA GLN A 25 9.90 31.86 -4.71
C GLN A 25 9.76 33.09 -5.62
N PRO A 26 8.73 33.93 -5.48
CA PRO A 26 8.75 35.24 -6.12
C PRO A 26 9.81 36.05 -5.37
N THR A 27 10.77 36.61 -6.09
CA THR A 27 11.70 37.61 -5.54
C THR A 27 10.90 38.69 -4.79
N PRO A 28 11.25 39.02 -3.54
CA PRO A 28 10.48 39.99 -2.77
C PRO A 28 10.56 41.38 -3.44
N PRO A 29 9.44 42.10 -3.57
CA PRO A 29 9.49 43.51 -3.97
C PRO A 29 10.27 44.28 -2.91
N LYS A 30 11.16 45.19 -3.33
CA LYS A 30 11.92 46.05 -2.40
C LYS A 30 10.95 46.98 -1.66
N THR A 31 10.62 46.63 -0.44
CA THR A 31 9.78 47.44 0.44
C THR A 31 10.64 48.48 1.17
N TYR A 32 10.29 49.75 1.04
CA TYR A 32 10.87 50.83 1.83
C TYR A 32 9.93 51.11 3.01
N VAL A 33 10.40 50.84 4.23
CA VAL A 33 9.63 51.12 5.45
C VAL A 33 9.78 52.60 5.77
N VAL A 34 8.71 53.37 5.53
CA VAL A 34 8.61 54.78 5.91
C VAL A 34 7.66 54.86 7.10
N ALA A 35 8.07 55.53 8.16
CA ALA A 35 7.25 55.68 9.36
C ALA A 35 6.06 56.63 9.09
N ALA A 36 4.90 56.33 9.68
CA ALA A 36 3.61 56.97 9.39
C ALA A 36 3.55 58.47 9.74
N ASP A 37 4.50 58.92 10.55
CA ASP A 37 4.76 60.31 10.92
C ASP A 37 5.38 61.15 9.78
N GLN A 38 5.90 60.51 8.73
CA GLN A 38 6.48 61.17 7.55
C GLN A 38 5.50 61.28 6.36
N LEU A 39 4.27 60.77 6.50
CA LEU A 39 3.27 60.75 5.44
C LEU A 39 2.19 61.81 5.68
N THR A 40 1.90 62.63 4.67
CA THR A 40 0.78 63.57 4.75
C THR A 40 -0.57 62.83 4.71
N PRO A 41 -1.64 63.35 5.33
CA PRO A 41 -2.94 62.66 5.38
C PRO A 41 -3.51 62.28 4.00
N GLY A 42 -3.17 63.04 2.95
CA GLY A 42 -3.57 62.74 1.56
C GLY A 42 -2.81 61.59 0.90
N GLN A 43 -1.58 61.30 1.33
CA GLN A 43 -0.78 60.18 0.81
C GLN A 43 -1.21 58.84 1.43
N ILE A 44 -1.68 58.86 2.67
CA ILE A 44 -2.23 57.69 3.37
C ILE A 44 -3.51 57.21 2.67
N ALA A 45 -4.42 58.15 2.34
CA ALA A 45 -5.65 57.82 1.62
C ALA A 45 -5.40 57.30 0.19
N GLN A 46 -4.35 57.77 -0.49
CA GLN A 46 -3.97 57.27 -1.82
C GLN A 46 -3.31 55.89 -1.80
N LEU A 47 -2.62 55.53 -0.72
CA LEU A 47 -2.06 54.18 -0.52
C LEU A 47 -3.17 53.17 -0.25
N GLU A 48 -4.13 53.50 0.62
CA GLU A 48 -5.27 52.63 0.93
C GLU A 48 -6.21 52.44 -0.29
N ALA A 49 -6.46 53.52 -1.04
CA ALA A 49 -7.25 53.45 -2.28
C ALA A 49 -6.47 52.78 -3.44
N GLY A 50 -5.15 52.93 -3.49
CA GLY A 50 -4.28 52.32 -4.50
C GLY A 50 -4.05 50.82 -4.31
N GLU A 51 -3.88 50.34 -3.07
CA GLU A 51 -3.75 48.91 -2.76
C GLU A 51 -5.03 48.12 -3.11
N THR A 52 -6.19 48.71 -2.85
CA THR A 52 -7.48 48.07 -3.14
C THR A 52 -7.77 48.00 -4.64
N LEU A 53 -7.47 49.05 -5.40
CA LEU A 53 -7.61 49.06 -6.86
C LEU A 53 -6.61 48.14 -7.56
N THR A 54 -5.34 48.17 -7.15
CA THR A 54 -4.30 47.31 -7.75
C THR A 54 -4.55 45.84 -7.46
N THR A 55 -5.02 45.48 -6.27
CA THR A 55 -5.36 44.09 -5.94
C THR A 55 -6.55 43.59 -6.76
N VAL A 56 -7.61 44.39 -6.91
CA VAL A 56 -8.80 44.01 -7.70
C VAL A 56 -8.50 43.93 -9.19
N GLU A 57 -7.71 44.86 -9.74
CA GLU A 57 -7.30 44.85 -11.15
C GLU A 57 -6.34 43.70 -11.46
N THR A 58 -5.42 43.40 -10.54
CA THR A 58 -4.50 42.27 -10.66
C THR A 58 -5.26 40.94 -10.59
N VAL A 59 -6.20 40.78 -9.65
CA VAL A 59 -7.10 39.62 -9.56
C VAL A 59 -7.96 39.50 -10.80
N GLY A 60 -8.50 40.60 -11.34
CA GLY A 60 -9.27 40.62 -12.58
C GLY A 60 -8.44 40.19 -13.80
N LYS A 61 -7.17 40.58 -13.86
CA LYS A 61 -6.25 40.17 -14.92
C LYS A 61 -5.90 38.68 -14.85
N TYR A 62 -5.62 38.14 -13.67
CA TYR A 62 -5.38 36.70 -13.49
C TYR A 62 -6.65 35.86 -13.73
N ALA A 63 -7.81 36.36 -13.30
CA ALA A 63 -9.09 35.72 -13.60
C ALA A 63 -9.41 35.75 -15.10
N GLY A 64 -9.09 36.84 -15.80
CA GLY A 64 -9.21 36.95 -17.25
C GLY A 64 -8.31 35.97 -18.00
N VAL A 65 -7.02 35.88 -17.61
CA VAL A 65 -6.08 34.91 -18.17
C VAL A 65 -6.53 33.47 -17.89
N GLY A 66 -7.01 33.17 -16.68
CA GLY A 66 -7.56 31.86 -16.33
C GLY A 66 -8.81 31.51 -17.14
N LYS A 67 -9.66 32.49 -17.44
CA LYS A 67 -10.85 32.32 -18.28
C LYS A 67 -10.47 32.05 -19.74
N GLU A 68 -9.55 32.82 -20.32
CA GLU A 68 -9.08 32.62 -21.70
C GLU A 68 -8.37 31.27 -21.87
N ILE A 69 -7.56 30.85 -20.90
CA ILE A 69 -6.94 29.53 -20.88
C ILE A 69 -8.01 28.43 -20.74
N GLY A 70 -8.98 28.61 -19.84
CA GLY A 70 -10.08 27.65 -19.65
C GLY A 70 -10.95 27.48 -20.89
N GLU A 71 -11.29 28.58 -21.56
CA GLU A 71 -12.05 28.58 -22.82
C GLU A 71 -11.24 27.94 -23.95
N GLY A 72 -9.93 28.24 -24.05
CA GLY A 72 -9.03 27.62 -25.02
C GLY A 72 -8.87 26.11 -24.80
N VAL A 73 -8.69 25.67 -23.55
CA VAL A 73 -8.57 24.26 -23.17
C VAL A 73 -9.90 23.52 -23.40
N SER A 74 -11.02 24.11 -23.00
CA SER A 74 -12.36 23.58 -23.27
C SER A 74 -12.63 23.43 -24.77
N GLY A 75 -12.28 24.45 -25.56
CA GLY A 75 -12.42 24.42 -27.02
C GLY A 75 -11.54 23.35 -27.66
N ALA A 76 -10.29 23.22 -27.20
CA ALA A 76 -9.37 22.18 -27.67
C ALA A 76 -9.86 20.77 -27.31
N LEU A 77 -10.31 20.53 -26.08
CA LEU A 77 -10.90 19.26 -25.64
C LEU A 77 -12.19 18.93 -26.40
N GLY A 78 -13.03 19.93 -26.67
CA GLY A 78 -14.24 19.78 -27.48
C GLY A 78 -13.94 19.32 -28.90
N ALA A 79 -13.01 20.00 -29.59
CA ALA A 79 -12.59 19.64 -30.95
C ALA A 79 -11.93 18.26 -30.99
N LEU A 80 -11.12 17.92 -29.98
CA LEU A 80 -10.46 16.63 -29.89
C LEU A 80 -11.45 15.50 -29.63
N ASN A 81 -12.49 15.74 -28.82
CA ASN A 81 -13.58 14.79 -28.60
C ASN A 81 -14.43 14.58 -29.85
N GLU A 82 -14.71 15.64 -30.61
CA GLU A 82 -15.51 15.56 -31.84
C GLU A 82 -14.78 14.77 -32.93
N GLU A 83 -13.48 14.99 -33.10
CA GLU A 83 -12.64 14.18 -34.00
C GLU A 83 -12.47 12.74 -33.49
N ALA A 84 -12.23 12.54 -32.19
CA ALA A 84 -12.15 11.20 -31.61
C ALA A 84 -13.45 10.39 -31.78
N SER A 85 -14.61 11.05 -31.67
CA SER A 85 -15.92 10.45 -31.92
C SER A 85 -16.09 10.02 -33.38
N LYS A 86 -15.72 10.90 -34.33
CA LYS A 86 -15.72 10.56 -35.76
C LYS A 86 -14.79 9.39 -36.08
N PHE A 87 -13.61 9.34 -35.45
CA PHE A 87 -12.70 8.20 -35.59
C PHE A 87 -13.29 6.93 -34.98
N GLY A 88 -13.89 7.01 -33.79
CA GLY A 88 -14.54 5.90 -33.09
C GLY A 88 -15.66 5.25 -33.90
N ASP A 89 -16.49 6.05 -34.59
CA ASP A 89 -17.60 5.55 -35.40
C ASP A 89 -17.18 4.81 -36.68
N THR A 90 -15.92 4.94 -37.10
CA THR A 90 -15.41 4.20 -38.26
C THR A 90 -15.16 2.73 -37.92
N ARG A 91 -15.31 1.81 -38.90
CA ARG A 91 -14.97 0.39 -38.70
C ARG A 91 -13.51 0.17 -38.28
N VAL A 92 -12.60 1.03 -38.75
CA VAL A 92 -11.17 0.98 -38.42
C VAL A 92 -10.91 1.53 -37.01
N GLY A 93 -11.65 2.56 -36.59
CA GLY A 93 -11.59 3.08 -35.22
C GLY A 93 -12.12 2.11 -34.18
N HIS A 94 -13.25 1.45 -34.46
CA HIS A 94 -13.75 0.36 -33.61
C HIS A 94 -12.73 -0.77 -33.46
N PHE A 95 -12.06 -1.18 -34.55
CA PHE A 95 -11.01 -2.20 -34.49
C PHE A 95 -9.81 -1.73 -33.66
N THR A 96 -9.37 -0.49 -33.85
CA THR A 96 -8.26 0.11 -33.07
C THR A 96 -8.61 0.22 -31.59
N MET A 97 -9.82 0.67 -31.24
CA MET A 97 -10.32 0.73 -29.87
C MET A 97 -10.42 -0.66 -29.24
N ALA A 98 -10.88 -1.67 -30.00
CA ALA A 98 -10.91 -3.05 -29.54
C ALA A 98 -9.50 -3.61 -29.28
N MET A 99 -8.51 -3.25 -30.11
CA MET A 99 -7.11 -3.67 -29.93
C MET A 99 -6.46 -3.03 -28.70
N ILE A 100 -6.73 -1.74 -28.46
CA ILE A 100 -6.28 -1.02 -27.27
C ILE A 100 -6.95 -1.62 -26.02
N ALA A 101 -8.27 -1.82 -26.06
CA ALA A 101 -9.01 -2.45 -24.98
C ALA A 101 -8.51 -3.87 -24.69
N TRP A 102 -8.23 -4.66 -25.73
CA TRP A 102 -7.65 -6.00 -25.60
C TRP A 102 -6.26 -5.97 -24.98
N LYS A 103 -5.42 -4.98 -25.34
CA LYS A 103 -4.09 -4.82 -24.74
C LYS A 103 -4.18 -4.47 -23.26
N ILE A 104 -5.03 -3.51 -22.90
CA ILE A 104 -5.22 -3.08 -21.51
C ILE A 104 -5.80 -4.23 -20.67
N MET A 105 -6.84 -4.90 -21.17
CA MET A 105 -7.42 -6.08 -20.50
C MET A 105 -6.45 -7.26 -20.46
N GLY A 106 -5.61 -7.42 -21.47
CA GLY A 106 -4.61 -8.50 -21.54
C GLY A 106 -3.56 -8.39 -20.44
N ASP A 107 -3.05 -7.19 -20.18
CA ASP A 107 -2.10 -6.95 -19.10
C ASP A 107 -2.73 -7.24 -17.73
N ASP A 108 -3.98 -6.83 -17.52
CA ASP A 108 -4.74 -7.14 -16.29
C ASP A 108 -5.02 -8.64 -16.12
N ILE A 109 -5.38 -9.34 -17.20
CA ILE A 109 -5.65 -10.79 -17.18
C ILE A 109 -4.36 -11.57 -16.85
N VAL A 110 -3.23 -11.17 -17.43
CA VAL A 110 -1.95 -11.81 -17.15
C VAL A 110 -1.56 -11.60 -15.68
N ALA A 111 -1.71 -10.38 -15.16
CA ALA A 111 -1.45 -10.09 -13.75
C ALA A 111 -2.34 -10.93 -12.82
N VAL A 112 -3.65 -10.97 -13.06
CA VAL A 112 -4.59 -11.78 -12.27
C VAL A 112 -4.28 -13.28 -12.35
N SER A 113 -3.84 -13.76 -13.51
CA SER A 113 -3.48 -15.17 -13.68
C SER A 113 -2.22 -15.57 -12.90
N HIS A 114 -1.23 -14.68 -12.80
CA HIS A 114 -0.02 -14.91 -12.01
C HIS A 114 -0.36 -14.99 -10.52
N ASP A 115 -1.15 -14.04 -10.04
CA ASP A 115 -1.60 -14.00 -8.64
C ASP A 115 -2.43 -15.24 -8.27
N MET A 116 -3.30 -15.70 -9.17
CA MET A 116 -4.10 -16.92 -8.97
C MET A 116 -3.21 -18.16 -8.77
N ILE A 117 -2.13 -18.30 -9.54
CA ILE A 117 -1.19 -19.43 -9.39
C ILE A 117 -0.48 -19.35 -8.04
N GLY A 118 -0.04 -18.16 -7.64
CA GLY A 118 0.57 -17.90 -6.34
C GLY A 118 -0.35 -18.29 -5.18
N TYR A 119 -1.64 -17.93 -5.24
CA TYR A 119 -2.62 -18.33 -4.22
C TYR A 119 -2.90 -19.84 -4.21
N VAL A 120 -3.04 -20.46 -5.38
CA VAL A 120 -3.35 -21.90 -5.50
C VAL A 120 -2.22 -22.77 -4.96
N VAL A 121 -0.95 -22.37 -5.12
CA VAL A 121 0.19 -23.15 -4.65
C VAL A 121 0.66 -22.69 -3.27
N GLY A 122 0.74 -21.38 -3.03
CA GLY A 122 1.28 -20.79 -1.82
C GLY A 122 0.40 -21.03 -0.59
N ILE A 123 -0.93 -20.95 -0.73
CA ILE A 123 -1.84 -21.16 0.41
C ILE A 123 -1.78 -22.62 0.91
N PRO A 124 -1.95 -23.66 0.07
CA PRO A 124 -1.84 -25.04 0.54
C PRO A 124 -0.44 -25.37 1.08
N PHE A 125 0.61 -24.85 0.45
CA PHE A 125 1.98 -25.02 0.95
C PHE A 125 2.14 -24.48 2.37
N PHE A 126 1.65 -23.26 2.62
CA PHE A 126 1.71 -22.66 3.96
C PHE A 126 0.99 -23.51 5.01
N PHE A 127 -0.23 -23.98 4.71
CA PHE A 127 -1.00 -24.81 5.64
C PHE A 127 -0.33 -26.16 5.89
N LEU A 128 0.14 -26.86 4.85
CA LEU A 128 0.80 -28.16 4.99
C LEU A 128 2.11 -28.05 5.77
N ALA A 129 2.95 -27.06 5.45
CA ALA A 129 4.21 -26.82 6.15
C ALA A 129 3.99 -26.43 7.61
N SER A 130 2.99 -25.58 7.88
CA SER A 130 2.63 -25.19 9.25
C SER A 130 2.12 -26.38 10.07
N LEU A 131 1.28 -27.25 9.48
CA LEU A 131 0.81 -28.47 10.14
C LEU A 131 1.95 -29.46 10.43
N ALA A 132 2.87 -29.63 9.47
CA ALA A 132 4.04 -30.49 9.64
C ALA A 132 4.94 -29.99 10.78
N ILE A 133 5.20 -28.68 10.87
CA ILE A 133 5.95 -28.09 11.97
C ILE A 133 5.23 -28.23 13.29
N LEU A 134 3.92 -27.97 13.33
CA LEU A 134 3.15 -28.12 14.56
C LEU A 134 3.17 -29.57 15.06
N TRP A 135 3.07 -30.54 14.14
CA TRP A 135 3.17 -31.95 14.47
C TRP A 135 4.57 -32.34 14.98
N SER A 136 5.62 -31.85 14.32
CA SER A 136 7.01 -32.04 14.76
C SER A 136 7.25 -31.42 16.14
N TYR A 137 6.80 -30.19 16.35
CA TYR A 137 6.91 -29.46 17.61
C TYR A 137 6.21 -30.20 18.75
N ARG A 138 4.96 -30.66 18.52
CA ARG A 138 4.22 -31.45 19.52
C ARG A 138 4.91 -32.77 19.87
N ARG A 139 5.62 -33.39 18.92
CA ARG A 139 6.33 -34.65 19.15
C ARG A 139 7.66 -34.47 19.88
N LYS A 140 8.38 -33.37 19.62
CA LYS A 140 9.75 -33.14 20.11
C LYS A 140 9.85 -32.21 21.33
N CYS A 141 8.93 -31.26 21.50
CA CYS A 141 9.00 -30.26 22.57
C CYS A 141 8.02 -30.52 23.71
N ILE A 142 7.02 -31.38 23.52
CA ILE A 142 6.00 -31.64 24.54
C ILE A 142 6.20 -33.06 25.10
N PRO A 143 6.38 -33.21 26.43
CA PRO A 143 6.39 -34.52 27.06
C PRO A 143 5.04 -35.21 26.85
N HIS A 144 5.08 -36.44 26.36
CA HIS A 144 3.87 -37.22 26.12
C HIS A 144 3.91 -38.48 26.98
N THR A 145 2.76 -38.81 27.56
CA THR A 145 2.59 -40.00 28.38
C THR A 145 2.34 -41.19 27.47
N VAL A 146 3.19 -42.21 27.59
CA VAL A 146 3.00 -43.50 26.91
C VAL A 146 2.66 -44.56 27.95
N LEU A 147 1.87 -45.56 27.53
CA LEU A 147 1.60 -46.73 28.35
C LEU A 147 2.86 -47.61 28.38
N ALA A 148 3.57 -47.58 29.50
CA ALA A 148 4.80 -48.36 29.69
C ALA A 148 4.50 -49.82 30.05
N GLU A 149 3.47 -50.05 30.87
CA GLU A 149 2.99 -51.41 31.17
C GLU A 149 1.47 -51.48 31.10
N LYS A 150 0.99 -52.49 30.38
CA LYS A 150 -0.42 -52.89 30.36
C LYS A 150 -0.58 -54.16 31.19
N GLY A 151 -1.16 -54.06 32.38
CA GLY A 151 -1.53 -55.23 33.16
C GLY A 151 -2.48 -56.15 32.38
N ALA A 152 -2.31 -57.47 32.50
CA ALA A 152 -3.15 -58.44 31.83
C ALA A 152 -4.59 -58.40 32.38
N GLY A 153 -5.58 -58.22 31.50
CA GLY A 153 -7.01 -58.23 31.81
C GLY A 153 -7.73 -56.88 31.61
N ILE A 154 -9.06 -56.91 31.64
CA ILE A 154 -9.94 -55.74 31.39
C ILE A 154 -9.82 -54.67 32.50
N PHE A 155 -9.45 -55.09 33.72
CA PHE A 155 -9.19 -54.23 34.88
C PHE A 155 -7.70 -54.13 35.25
N GLY A 156 -6.80 -54.50 34.34
CA GLY A 156 -5.36 -54.42 34.57
C GLY A 156 -4.91 -52.99 34.86
N THR A 157 -4.05 -52.81 35.87
CA THR A 157 -3.48 -51.51 36.19
C THR A 157 -2.64 -51.01 35.01
N ARG A 158 -2.86 -49.75 34.62
CA ARG A 158 -2.12 -49.08 33.56
C ARG A 158 -1.04 -48.23 34.21
N LYS A 159 0.23 -48.50 33.90
CA LYS A 159 1.32 -47.59 34.28
C LYS A 159 1.65 -46.70 33.09
N TYR A 160 1.58 -45.40 33.31
CA TYR A 160 1.98 -44.40 32.34
C TYR A 160 3.37 -43.91 32.72
N GLU A 161 4.26 -43.87 31.74
CA GLU A 161 5.58 -43.25 31.88
C GLU A 161 5.58 -41.99 31.04
N THR A 162 6.04 -40.89 31.63
CA THR A 162 6.29 -39.64 30.92
C THR A 162 7.59 -39.81 30.15
N VAL A 163 7.49 -40.03 28.84
CA VAL A 163 8.66 -39.97 27.97
C VAL A 163 8.97 -38.50 27.75
N ASP A 164 10.06 -38.06 28.37
CA ASP A 164 10.65 -36.77 28.03
C ASP A 164 11.24 -36.92 26.61
N PRO A 165 10.76 -36.16 25.61
CA PRO A 165 11.18 -36.30 24.22
C PRO A 165 12.68 -36.07 24.01
N ASN A 166 13.38 -35.57 25.04
CA ASN A 166 14.80 -35.29 25.03
C ASN A 166 15.64 -36.18 25.97
N ALA A 167 15.08 -37.27 26.51
CA ALA A 167 15.79 -38.15 27.46
C ALA A 167 16.95 -38.95 26.82
N SER A 168 17.04 -39.01 25.49
CA SER A 168 18.07 -39.79 24.82
C SER A 168 18.54 -39.17 23.50
N THR A 169 19.85 -38.98 23.40
CA THR A 169 20.74 -39.09 22.21
C THR A 169 21.21 -37.89 21.37
N GLU A 170 20.75 -36.65 21.52
CA GLU A 170 21.40 -35.52 20.84
C GLU A 170 21.46 -34.33 21.78
N GLY A 171 22.64 -33.73 21.98
CA GLY A 171 22.94 -32.75 23.04
C GLY A 171 22.23 -31.39 22.95
N TRP A 172 21.02 -31.35 22.40
CA TRP A 172 20.19 -30.17 22.26
C TRP A 172 19.05 -30.22 23.28
N ASP A 173 18.89 -29.15 24.06
CA ASP A 173 17.80 -29.06 25.03
C ASP A 173 16.44 -28.76 24.36
N ALA A 174 15.35 -28.86 25.13
CA ALA A 174 14.00 -28.60 24.60
C ALA A 174 13.81 -27.13 24.14
N SER A 175 14.58 -26.20 24.70
CA SER A 175 14.55 -24.78 24.35
C SER A 175 15.21 -24.52 22.99
N GLN A 176 16.32 -25.19 22.68
CA GLN A 176 17.01 -25.14 21.39
C GLN A 176 16.13 -25.72 20.28
N TRP A 177 15.43 -26.83 20.55
CA TRP A 177 14.42 -27.35 19.62
C TRP A 177 13.27 -26.38 19.41
N ALA A 178 12.77 -25.71 20.46
CA ALA A 178 11.71 -24.72 20.33
C ALA A 178 12.16 -23.50 19.49
N ILE A 179 13.39 -23.01 19.72
CA ILE A 179 13.99 -21.92 18.93
C ILE A 179 14.14 -22.35 17.47
N ALA A 180 14.64 -23.55 17.19
CA ALA A 180 14.81 -24.06 15.83
C ALA A 180 13.47 -24.16 15.06
N HIS A 181 12.41 -24.68 15.71
CA HIS A 181 11.07 -24.70 15.10
C HIS A 181 10.51 -23.29 14.88
N GLY A 182 10.79 -22.35 15.79
CA GLY A 182 10.42 -20.94 15.64
C GLY A 182 11.09 -20.28 14.43
N VAL A 183 12.40 -20.48 14.26
CA VAL A 183 13.17 -19.98 13.09
C VAL A 183 12.65 -20.60 11.80
N MET A 184 12.42 -21.92 11.78
CA MET A 184 11.86 -22.61 10.62
C MET A 184 10.46 -22.11 10.25
N PHE A 185 9.62 -21.80 11.24
CA PHE A 185 8.29 -21.25 11.00
C PHE A 185 8.36 -19.85 10.37
N ILE A 186 9.27 -18.99 10.84
CA ILE A 186 9.52 -17.67 10.23
C ILE A 186 9.99 -17.82 8.77
N LEU A 187 10.89 -18.77 8.49
CA LEU A 187 11.35 -19.05 7.13
C LEU A 187 10.20 -19.51 6.22
N ILE A 188 9.30 -20.36 6.70
CA ILE A 188 8.12 -20.79 5.94
C ILE A 188 7.17 -19.62 5.67
N ILE A 189 6.96 -18.72 6.64
CA ILE A 189 6.16 -17.50 6.42
C ILE A 189 6.81 -16.67 5.31
N PHE A 190 8.13 -16.47 5.37
CA PHE A 190 8.85 -15.67 4.38
C PHE A 190 8.76 -16.30 2.97
N VAL A 191 9.04 -17.60 2.84
CA VAL A 191 8.94 -18.32 1.57
C VAL A 191 7.51 -18.33 1.04
N SER A 192 6.51 -18.57 1.90
CA SER A 192 5.11 -18.56 1.49
C SER A 192 4.65 -17.17 1.05
N SER A 193 5.13 -16.11 1.72
CA SER A 193 4.85 -14.73 1.31
C SER A 193 5.46 -14.42 -0.06
N LEU A 194 6.67 -14.91 -0.35
CA LEU A 194 7.28 -14.76 -1.67
C LEU A 194 6.54 -15.55 -2.74
N MET A 195 6.01 -16.73 -2.44
CA MET A 195 5.23 -17.51 -3.41
C MET A 195 3.84 -16.95 -3.68
N ILE A 196 3.27 -16.20 -2.73
CA ILE A 196 1.92 -15.63 -2.86
C ILE A 196 1.96 -14.24 -3.50
N PHE A 197 2.98 -13.43 -3.18
CA PHE A 197 3.05 -12.02 -3.57
C PHE A 197 4.24 -11.66 -4.47
N GLY A 198 5.14 -12.61 -4.74
CA GLY A 198 6.28 -12.45 -5.65
C GLY A 198 6.00 -13.09 -6.99
#